data_AF-A0AA38HJA1-F1
#
_entry.id   AF-A0AA38HJA1-F1
#
_cell.length_a   1.000
_cell.length_b   1.000
_cell.length_c   1.000
_cell.angle_alpha   90.00
_cell.angle_beta   90.00
_cell.angle_gamma   90.00
#
_symmetry.space_group_name_H-M   'P 1'
#
loop_
_entity.id
_entity.type
_entity.pdbx_description
1 polymer ?
#
loop_
_entity_poly.entity_id
_entity_poly.type
_entity_poly.pdbx_seq_one_letter_code
_entity_poly.pdbx_strand_id
1 'polypeptide(L)'
;MEIPWYFQVKYREATIDSWLTWRPHVNYLAAKLKAATQVLYPLLHCKSKLSLYNKRSLYVLCISVDYGIYISCLGLRRIGDNLIASSATDQLLRLSTNARWFVRNEYTTTNYGLNC
;
A
#
# COMPACT_ATOMS: atom_id res chain seq x y z
N MET A 1 -35.44 -18.55 17.28
CA MET A 1 -34.26 -18.54 16.38
C MET A 1 -33.26 -17.57 16.99
N GLU A 2 -32.15 -18.06 17.51
CA GLU A 2 -31.12 -17.22 18.14
C GLU A 2 -30.13 -16.75 17.07
N ILE A 3 -29.81 -15.45 17.07
CA ILE A 3 -28.81 -14.89 16.16
C ILE A 3 -27.44 -15.10 16.81
N PRO A 4 -26.53 -15.88 16.20
CA PRO A 4 -25.21 -16.11 16.75
C PRO A 4 -24.38 -14.81 16.74
N TRP A 5 -23.76 -14.51 17.88
CA TRP A 5 -22.84 -13.39 18.02
C TRP A 5 -21.48 -13.74 17.40
N TYR A 6 -21.03 -12.92 16.44
CA TYR A 6 -19.72 -13.07 15.80
C TYR A 6 -18.84 -11.85 16.08
N PHE A 7 -17.57 -12.10 16.41
CA PHE A 7 -16.57 -11.05 16.64
C PHE A 7 -16.02 -10.43 15.35
N GLN A 8 -16.18 -11.12 14.23
CA GLN A 8 -15.79 -10.65 12.90
C GLN A 8 -16.85 -11.07 11.89
N VAL A 9 -17.32 -10.12 11.08
CA VAL A 9 -18.33 -10.37 10.06
C VAL A 9 -17.84 -9.82 8.73
N LYS A 10 -17.88 -10.67 7.70
CA LYS A 10 -17.67 -10.22 6.32
C LYS A 10 -18.96 -9.60 5.80
N TYR A 11 -18.95 -8.30 5.58
CA TYR A 11 -20.05 -7.57 4.96
C TYR A 11 -19.65 -7.09 3.57
N ARG A 12 -20.25 -7.70 2.54
CA ARG A 12 -19.92 -7.49 1.12
C ARG A 12 -18.44 -7.81 0.84
N GLU A 13 -17.56 -6.82 0.86
CA GLU A 13 -16.11 -6.97 0.68
C GLU A 13 -15.29 -6.46 1.89
N ALA A 14 -15.97 -5.90 2.89
CA ALA A 14 -15.36 -5.39 4.10
C ALA A 14 -15.39 -6.46 5.19
N THR A 15 -14.28 -6.60 5.93
CA THR A 15 -14.26 -7.41 7.15
C THR A 15 -14.34 -6.47 8.33
N ILE A 16 -15.50 -6.46 8.99
CA ILE A 16 -15.77 -5.61 10.13
C ILE A 16 -15.52 -6.43 11.39
N ASP A 17 -14.70 -5.90 12.29
CA ASP A 17 -14.48 -6.44 13.62
C ASP A 17 -15.48 -5.83 14.62
N SER A 18 -15.72 -6.53 15.73
CA SER A 18 -16.62 -6.08 16.80
C SER A 18 -16.25 -4.71 17.39
N TRP A 19 -14.96 -4.34 17.31
CA TRP A 19 -14.44 -3.07 17.80
C TRP A 19 -14.43 -1.97 16.73
N LEU A 20 -14.91 -2.29 15.53
CA LEU A 20 -14.92 -1.40 14.37
C LEU A 20 -13.53 -0.82 14.10
N THR A 21 -12.43 -1.52 14.37
CA THR A 21 -11.06 -1.06 14.06
C THR A 21 -10.63 -1.34 12.62
N TRP A 22 -11.34 -2.18 11.87
CA TRP A 22 -11.05 -2.56 10.48
C TRP A 22 -9.67 -3.19 10.25
N ARG A 23 -8.93 -3.50 11.32
CA ARG A 23 -7.62 -4.18 11.29
C ARG A 23 -7.58 -5.43 10.42
N PRO A 24 -8.54 -6.38 10.51
CA PRO A 24 -8.51 -7.55 9.63
C PRO A 24 -8.65 -7.17 8.16
N HIS A 25 -9.43 -6.13 7.85
CA HIS A 25 -9.60 -5.63 6.49
C HIS A 25 -8.34 -4.93 5.96
N VAL A 26 -7.70 -4.09 6.77
CA VAL A 26 -6.42 -3.43 6.44
C VAL A 26 -5.33 -4.47 6.20
N ASN A 27 -5.22 -5.47 7.07
CA ASN A 27 -4.23 -6.55 6.92
C ASN A 27 -4.48 -7.38 5.66
N TYR A 28 -5.75 -7.69 5.34
CA TYR A 28 -6.11 -8.38 4.11
C TYR A 28 -5.71 -7.58 2.86
N LEU A 29 -6.01 -6.28 2.84
CA LEU A 29 -5.64 -5.40 1.73
C LEU A 29 -4.12 -5.22 1.60
N ALA A 30 -3.39 -5.10 2.72
CA ALA A 30 -1.93 -5.06 2.72
C ALA A 30 -1.32 -6.37 2.18
N ALA A 31 -1.90 -7.53 2.53
CA ALA A 31 -1.48 -8.81 1.97
C ALA A 31 -1.77 -8.91 0.46
N LYS A 32 -2.92 -8.40 0.02
CA LYS A 32 -3.29 -8.33 -1.40
C LYS A 32 -2.35 -7.41 -2.19
N LEU A 33 -2.01 -6.25 -1.64
CA LEU A 33 -1.02 -5.33 -2.21
C LEU A 33 0.35 -6.01 -2.31
N LYS A 34 0.79 -6.70 -1.25
CA LYS A 34 2.06 -7.43 -1.24
C LYS A 34 2.09 -8.52 -2.33
N ALA A 35 1.00 -9.28 -2.49
CA ALA A 35 0.90 -10.30 -3.53
C ALA A 35 0.96 -9.67 -4.95
N ALA A 36 0.21 -8.59 -5.19
CA ALA A 36 0.27 -7.86 -6.46
C ALA A 36 1.67 -7.31 -6.75
N THR A 37 2.33 -6.78 -5.71
CA THR A 37 3.70 -6.26 -5.79
C THR A 37 4.70 -7.36 -6.12
N GLN A 38 4.55 -8.56 -5.55
CA GLN A 38 5.42 -9.70 -5.87
C GLN A 38 5.29 -10.15 -7.33
N VAL A 39 4.06 -10.18 -7.86
CA VAL A 39 3.81 -10.51 -9.27
C VAL A 39 4.39 -9.45 -10.20
N LEU A 40 4.23 -8.16 -9.85
CA LEU A 40 4.70 -7.04 -10.67
C LEU A 40 6.17 -6.68 -10.42
N TYR A 41 6.82 -7.29 -9.42
CA TYR A 41 8.21 -7.05 -9.04
C TYR A 41 9.17 -7.04 -10.24
N PRO A 42 9.19 -8.03 -11.16
CA PRO A 42 10.12 -8.01 -12.30
C PRO A 42 9.92 -6.80 -13.23
N LEU A 43 8.71 -6.24 -13.29
CA LEU A 43 8.38 -5.08 -14.13
C LEU A 43 8.65 -3.75 -13.43
N LEU A 44 8.37 -3.69 -12.13
CA LEU A 44 8.57 -2.51 -11.28
C LEU A 44 10.05 -2.30 -10.91
N HIS A 45 10.82 -3.38 -10.85
CA HIS A 45 12.22 -3.33 -10.41
C HIS A 45 13.07 -2.38 -11.27
N CYS A 46 14.12 -1.80 -10.67
CA CYS A 46 15.01 -0.85 -11.34
C CYS A 46 15.69 -1.43 -12.60
N LYS A 47 15.96 -2.74 -12.62
CA LYS A 47 16.53 -3.45 -13.79
C LYS A 47 15.53 -3.68 -14.94
N SER A 48 14.26 -3.37 -14.75
CA SER A 48 13.26 -3.44 -15.81
C SER A 48 13.47 -2.32 -16.82
N LYS A 49 13.50 -2.66 -18.11
CA LYS A 49 13.61 -1.72 -19.25
C LYS A 49 12.36 -0.85 -19.47
N LEU A 50 11.36 -0.99 -18.61
CA LEU A 50 10.11 -0.24 -18.70
C LEU A 50 10.37 1.25 -18.41
N SER A 51 9.77 2.15 -19.20
CA SER A 51 9.87 3.58 -18.95
C SER A 51 9.27 3.96 -17.59
N LEU A 52 9.77 5.05 -17.00
CA LEU A 52 9.28 5.54 -15.71
C LEU A 52 7.77 5.87 -15.76
N TYR A 53 7.27 6.32 -16.92
CA TYR A 53 5.85 6.55 -17.14
C TYR A 53 5.01 5.27 -16.99
N ASN A 54 5.45 4.18 -17.62
CA ASN A 54 4.76 2.89 -17.53
C ASN A 54 4.87 2.29 -16.12
N LYS A 55 6.01 2.46 -15.44
CA LYS A 55 6.18 2.06 -14.02
C LYS A 55 5.23 2.84 -13.12
N ARG A 56 5.03 4.14 -13.38
CA ARG A 56 4.03 4.97 -12.68
C ARG A 56 2.61 4.44 -12.89
N SER A 57 2.25 4.02 -14.10
CA SER A 57 0.92 3.42 -14.35
C SER A 57 0.70 2.14 -13.54
N LEU A 58 1.72 1.27 -13.46
CA LEU A 58 1.68 0.08 -12.61
C LEU A 58 1.55 0.42 -11.12
N TYR A 59 2.28 1.44 -10.67
CA TYR A 59 2.20 1.96 -9.31
C TYR A 59 0.78 2.46 -8.96
N VAL A 60 0.18 3.29 -9.83
CA VAL A 60 -1.20 3.77 -9.66
C VAL A 60 -2.21 2.61 -9.62
N LEU A 61 -1.99 1.58 -10.43
CA LEU A 61 -2.78 0.34 -10.42
C LEU A 61 -2.72 -0.36 -9.05
N CYS A 62 -1.54 -0.44 -8.42
CA CYS A 62 -1.40 -1.01 -7.08
C CYS A 62 -2.05 -0.14 -5.99
N ILE A 63 -1.87 1.19 -6.03
CA ILE A 63 -2.45 2.12 -5.03
C ILE A 63 -3.98 2.13 -5.06
N SER A 64 -4.61 1.78 -6.19
CA SER A 64 -6.07 1.68 -6.22
C SER A 64 -6.62 0.70 -5.17
N VAL A 65 -5.81 -0.28 -4.74
CA VAL A 65 -6.08 -1.18 -3.61
C VAL A 65 -5.91 -0.46 -2.27
N ASP A 66 -4.89 0.40 -2.13
CA ASP A 66 -4.65 1.23 -0.94
C ASP A 66 -5.69 2.32 -0.74
N TYR A 67 -6.32 2.86 -1.79
CA TYR A 67 -7.45 3.77 -1.62
C TYR A 67 -8.61 3.09 -0.88
N GLY A 68 -8.81 1.78 -1.10
CA GLY A 68 -9.72 0.96 -0.30
C GLY A 68 -9.31 0.91 1.17
N ILE A 69 -8.01 0.80 1.46
CA ILE A 69 -7.46 0.84 2.83
C ILE A 69 -7.69 2.22 3.46
N TYR A 70 -7.37 3.30 2.73
CA TYR A 70 -7.46 4.67 3.20
C TYR A 70 -8.90 5.08 3.54
N ILE A 71 -9.88 4.74 2.68
CA ILE A 71 -11.30 4.99 2.95
C ILE A 71 -11.78 4.19 4.17
N SER A 72 -11.30 2.94 4.32
CA SER A 72 -11.60 2.10 5.48
C SER A 72 -11.00 2.66 6.78
N CYS A 73 -9.78 3.21 6.71
CA CYS A 73 -9.09 3.79 7.84
C CYS A 73 -9.61 5.20 8.20
N LEU A 74 -10.04 6.00 7.22
CA LEU A 74 -10.66 7.32 7.44
C LEU A 74 -11.95 7.23 8.27
N GLY A 75 -12.62 6.07 8.23
CA GLY A 75 -13.78 5.79 9.08
C GLY A 75 -13.47 5.81 10.57
N LEU A 76 -12.22 5.57 11.01
CA LEU A 76 -11.86 5.56 12.44
C LEU A 76 -10.54 6.25 12.81
N ARG A 77 -10.68 6.97 13.92
CA ARG A 77 -9.71 7.81 14.60
C ARG A 77 -8.59 7.02 15.29
N ARG A 78 -7.81 6.21 14.57
CA ARG A 78 -6.59 5.58 15.13
C ARG A 78 -5.38 5.80 14.24
N ILE A 79 -4.59 6.82 14.63
CA ILE A 79 -3.37 7.30 13.96
C ILE A 79 -2.34 6.17 13.71
N GLY A 80 -2.32 5.13 14.56
CA GLY A 80 -1.35 4.03 14.49
C GLY A 80 -1.55 3.06 13.32
N ASP A 81 -2.79 2.80 12.91
CA ASP A 81 -3.07 1.78 11.89
C ASP A 81 -2.84 2.34 10.46
N ASN A 82 -2.82 3.68 10.32
CA ASN A 82 -2.45 4.38 9.07
C ASN A 82 -0.97 4.23 8.71
N LEU A 83 -0.09 4.03 9.69
CA LEU A 83 1.36 3.87 9.47
C LEU A 83 1.68 2.62 8.66
N ILE A 84 0.93 1.53 8.86
CA ILE A 84 1.15 0.27 8.15
C ILE A 84 0.80 0.44 6.67
N ALA A 85 -0.36 1.05 6.38
CA ALA A 85 -0.80 1.35 5.03
C ALA A 85 0.19 2.28 4.30
N SER A 86 0.60 3.37 4.95
CA SER A 86 1.55 4.32 4.36
C SER A 86 2.95 3.73 4.18
N SER A 87 3.38 2.81 5.06
CA SER A 87 4.69 2.16 4.93
C SER A 87 4.78 1.22 3.72
N ALA A 88 3.69 0.50 3.41
CA ALA A 88 3.64 -0.43 2.30
C ALA A 88 3.62 0.29 0.94
N THR A 89 2.89 1.39 0.84
CA THR A 89 2.87 2.26 -0.35
C THR A 89 4.22 2.93 -0.58
N ASP A 90 4.87 3.42 0.48
CA ASP A 90 6.19 4.05 0.40
C ASP A 90 7.26 3.07 -0.10
N GLN A 91 7.21 1.82 0.34
CA GLN A 91 8.12 0.78 -0.14
C GLN A 91 7.94 0.51 -1.64
N LEU A 92 6.69 0.43 -2.11
CA LEU A 92 6.35 0.25 -3.52
C LEU A 92 6.83 1.44 -4.37
N LEU A 93 6.60 2.66 -3.91
CA LEU A 93 7.02 3.88 -4.60
C LEU A 93 8.54 3.88 -4.76
N ARG A 94 9.28 3.57 -3.70
CA ARG A 94 10.75 3.48 -3.73
C ARG A 94 11.25 2.40 -4.67
N LEU A 95 10.58 1.24 -4.74
CA LEU A 95 10.92 0.19 -5.68
C LEU A 95 10.78 0.64 -7.15
N SER A 96 9.68 1.33 -7.47
CA SER A 96 9.41 1.79 -8.84
C SER A 96 10.34 2.91 -9.32
N THR A 97 10.78 3.76 -8.39
CA THR A 97 11.61 4.95 -8.64
C THR A 97 13.09 4.72 -8.35
N ASN A 98 13.45 3.56 -7.78
CA ASN A 98 14.79 3.26 -7.25
C ASN A 98 15.26 4.31 -6.22
N ALA A 99 14.33 4.90 -5.47
CA ALA A 99 14.64 5.93 -4.49
C ALA A 99 15.30 5.32 -3.23
N ARG A 100 16.34 5.99 -2.73
CA ARG A 100 17.08 5.56 -1.53
C ARG A 100 16.24 5.71 -0.26
N TRP A 101 16.52 4.89 0.76
CA TRP A 101 15.86 4.98 2.07
C TRP A 101 16.05 6.34 2.73
N PHE A 102 17.27 6.87 2.65
CA PHE A 102 17.68 8.14 3.21
C PHE A 102 18.47 8.93 2.17
N VAL A 103 18.13 10.21 2.00
CA VAL A 103 18.84 11.15 1.13
C VAL A 103 19.60 12.10 2.06
N ARG A 104 20.94 12.17 1.92
CA ARG A 104 21.74 13.14 2.66
C ARG A 104 21.46 14.55 2.13
N ASN A 105 21.48 15.55 3.00
CA ASN A 105 21.30 16.96 2.63
C ASN A 105 22.36 17.50 1.64
N GLU A 106 23.40 16.72 1.37
CA GLU A 106 24.47 17.04 0.39
C GLU A 106 23.99 16.98 -1.07
N TYR A 107 22.86 16.33 -1.36
CA TYR A 107 22.30 16.23 -2.72
C TYR A 107 21.32 17.37 -3.01
N THR A 108 21.79 18.62 -2.96
CA THR A 108 21.04 19.76 -3.49
C THR A 108 21.35 19.90 -4.99
N THR A 109 20.32 19.87 -5.82
CA THR A 109 20.34 20.33 -7.23
C THR A 109 21.12 19.49 -8.26
N THR A 110 20.71 18.24 -8.56
CA THR A 110 20.61 17.72 -9.96
C THR A 110 20.12 16.26 -9.93
N ASN A 111 18.80 16.07 -10.10
CA ASN A 111 18.10 14.78 -10.03
C ASN A 111 18.20 14.09 -8.65
N TYR A 112 17.07 13.83 -8.01
CA TYR A 112 16.94 13.24 -6.66
C TYR A 112 17.46 11.79 -6.53
N GLY A 113 18.57 11.42 -7.19
CA GLY A 113 19.08 10.05 -7.25
C GLY A 113 18.17 9.08 -8.00
N LEU A 114 17.18 9.61 -8.75
CA LEU A 114 16.24 8.85 -9.56
C LEU A 114 16.94 8.36 -10.84
N ASN A 115 17.76 7.33 -10.69
CA ASN A 115 18.36 6.63 -11.82
C ASN A 115 17.52 5.37 -12.10
N CYS A 116 16.59 5.50 -13.04
CA CYS A 116 15.87 4.40 -13.70
C CYS A 116 15.94 4.60 -15.21
#